data_AF-A0A1V8NUS2-F1
#
_entry.id   AF-A0A1V8NUS2-F1
#
_cell.length_a   1.000
_cell.length_b   1.000
_cell.length_c   1.000
_cell.angle_alpha   90.00
_cell.angle_beta   90.00
_cell.angle_gamma   90.00
#
_symmetry.space_group_name_H-M   'P 1'
#
loop_
_entity.id
_entity.type
_entity.pdbx_description
1 polymer ?
#
loop_
_entity_poly.entity_id
_entity_poly.type
_entity_poly.pdbx_seq_one_letter_code
_entity_poly.pdbx_strand_id
1 'polypeptide(L)'
;MQGVKRIIMTLFLAILSFGAGAHPHSFIHLKTEIVSENDQFVALKMRWTMDEITSADLLYDAGNAKPGDEIWKKLAAEVMANVLGQHYFTEVWHDGKKVKFKNRPTEYGMEREEHQAVLTFVLPLAEAQPLSGQKYTISTFDPTYYVDMSYDKDSDARLAQAISQQCRISVHTPTPNEQMLSFAQSLDKEDAPPEDMELGKQFAQTVTLQCP
;
A
#
# COMPACT_ATOMS: atom_id res chain seq x y z
N MET A 1 -6.18 -55.87 -7.24
CA MET A 1 -5.08 -54.88 -7.09
C MET A 1 -5.44 -53.46 -7.55
N GLN A 2 -6.32 -53.26 -8.55
CA GLN A 2 -6.69 -51.92 -9.03
C GLN A 2 -7.60 -51.13 -8.07
N GLY A 3 -8.52 -51.78 -7.34
CA GLY A 3 -9.40 -51.12 -6.37
C GLY A 3 -8.65 -50.55 -5.15
N VAL A 4 -7.65 -51.27 -4.64
CA VAL A 4 -6.81 -50.82 -3.52
C VAL A 4 -5.95 -49.61 -3.92
N LYS A 5 -5.41 -49.59 -5.15
CA LYS A 5 -4.67 -48.43 -5.68
C LYS A 5 -5.56 -47.19 -5.85
N ARG A 6 -6.83 -47.35 -6.27
CA ARG A 6 -7.79 -46.24 -6.36
C ARG A 6 -8.14 -45.66 -4.99
N ILE A 7 -8.40 -46.50 -3.99
CA ILE A 7 -8.74 -46.05 -2.63
C ILE A 7 -7.55 -45.29 -1.99
N ILE A 8 -6.33 -45.78 -2.17
CA ILE A 8 -5.12 -45.10 -1.67
C ILE A 8 -4.94 -43.74 -2.34
N MET A 9 -5.20 -43.64 -3.65
CA MET A 9 -5.06 -42.37 -4.39
C MET A 9 -6.12 -41.33 -4.00
N THR A 10 -7.37 -41.74 -3.76
CA THR A 10 -8.41 -40.84 -3.27
C THR A 10 -8.15 -40.37 -1.83
N LEU A 11 -7.63 -41.25 -0.97
CA LEU A 11 -7.26 -40.89 0.40
C LEU A 11 -6.07 -39.92 0.42
N PHE A 12 -5.13 -40.04 -0.52
CA PHE A 12 -3.98 -39.14 -0.66
C PHE A 12 -4.40 -37.72 -1.13
N LEU A 13 -5.37 -37.60 -2.04
CA LEU A 13 -5.90 -36.31 -2.48
C LEU A 13 -6.70 -35.57 -1.39
N ALA A 14 -7.39 -36.29 -0.50
CA ALA A 14 -8.14 -35.69 0.60
C ALA A 14 -7.24 -35.12 1.71
N ILE A 15 -5.99 -35.60 1.83
CA ILE A 15 -4.99 -35.09 2.79
C ILE A 15 -4.31 -33.82 2.28
N LEU A 16 -4.40 -33.53 0.97
CA LEU A 16 -3.83 -32.33 0.34
C LEU A 16 -4.73 -31.09 0.39
N SER A 17 -5.92 -31.19 0.98
CA SER A 17 -6.79 -30.05 1.27
C SER A 17 -6.24 -29.21 2.43
N PHE A 18 -5.03 -28.67 2.28
CA PHE A 18 -4.57 -27.59 3.14
C PHE A 18 -5.46 -26.37 2.86
N GLY A 19 -5.99 -25.77 3.93
CA GLY A 19 -6.64 -24.46 3.81
C GLY A 19 -5.61 -23.48 3.27
N ALA A 20 -5.88 -22.89 2.11
CA ALA A 20 -5.14 -21.72 1.67
C ALA A 20 -5.45 -20.61 2.70
N GLY A 21 -4.44 -20.11 3.39
CA GLY A 21 -4.56 -18.86 4.14
C GLY A 21 -4.53 -17.74 3.11
N ALA A 22 -5.56 -16.90 3.11
CA ALA A 22 -5.82 -15.99 2.00
C ALA A 22 -5.83 -14.51 2.38
N HIS A 23 -5.29 -14.08 3.53
CA HIS A 23 -4.95 -12.66 3.71
C HIS A 23 -3.44 -12.45 3.83
N PRO A 24 -2.86 -11.49 3.06
CA PRO A 24 -3.52 -10.58 2.11
C PRO A 24 -3.88 -11.23 0.75
N HIS A 25 -4.85 -10.66 0.03
CA HIS A 25 -5.31 -11.10 -1.30
C HIS A 25 -4.65 -10.34 -2.47
N SER A 26 -4.10 -9.15 -2.17
CA SER A 26 -3.49 -8.24 -3.14
C SER A 26 -2.26 -7.60 -2.51
N PHE A 27 -1.25 -7.31 -3.33
CA PHE A 27 -0.02 -6.67 -2.91
C PHE A 27 0.24 -5.39 -3.70
N ILE A 28 0.63 -4.32 -2.98
CA ILE A 28 1.04 -3.05 -3.54
C ILE A 28 2.42 -2.68 -2.99
N HIS A 29 3.41 -2.62 -3.88
CA HIS A 29 4.75 -2.14 -3.56
C HIS A 29 4.79 -0.62 -3.57
N LEU A 30 5.19 -0.04 -2.44
CA LEU A 30 5.19 1.39 -2.19
C LEU A 30 6.54 2.01 -2.52
N LYS A 31 6.50 3.19 -3.16
CA LYS A 31 7.57 4.19 -3.08
C LYS A 31 6.99 5.53 -2.69
N THR A 32 7.65 6.20 -1.75
CA THR A 32 7.19 7.47 -1.18
C THR A 32 8.36 8.44 -1.12
N GLU A 33 8.17 9.62 -1.70
CA GLU A 33 9.08 10.74 -1.56
C GLU A 33 8.44 11.86 -0.72
N ILE A 34 9.14 12.32 0.31
CA ILE A 34 8.74 13.49 1.10
C ILE A 34 9.13 14.74 0.31
N VAL A 35 8.13 15.52 -0.09
CA VAL A 35 8.31 16.77 -0.84
C VAL A 35 8.34 17.96 0.12
N SER A 36 9.30 18.85 -0.11
CA SER A 36 9.47 20.07 0.67
C SER A 36 9.60 21.30 -0.20
N GLU A 37 9.09 22.42 0.31
CA GLU A 37 9.22 23.75 -0.27
C GLU A 37 9.51 24.74 0.86
N ASN A 38 10.46 25.65 0.67
CA ASN A 38 10.82 26.68 1.66
C ASN A 38 11.02 26.12 3.09
N ASP A 39 11.70 24.97 3.20
CA ASP A 39 11.98 24.29 4.47
C ASP A 39 10.71 23.79 5.23
N GLN A 40 9.63 23.56 4.48
CA GLN A 40 8.39 22.98 4.98
C GLN A 40 8.06 21.68 4.25
N PHE A 41 7.52 20.70 4.97
CA PHE A 41 6.91 19.50 4.41
C PHE A 41 5.56 19.88 3.80
N VAL A 42 5.39 19.63 2.50
CA VAL A 42 4.20 20.11 1.74
C VAL A 42 3.41 19.01 1.05
N ALA A 43 4.03 17.88 0.71
CA ALA A 43 3.34 16.79 0.02
C ALA A 43 4.11 15.47 0.13
N LEU A 44 3.39 14.37 -0.12
CA LEU A 44 3.98 13.07 -0.42
C LEU A 44 3.84 12.79 -1.92
N LYS A 45 4.93 12.38 -2.58
CA LYS A 45 4.88 11.83 -3.93
C LYS A 45 4.91 10.32 -3.84
N MET A 46 3.83 9.70 -4.32
CA MET A 46 3.56 8.28 -4.16
C MET A 46 3.69 7.57 -5.51
N ARG A 47 4.24 6.35 -5.48
CA ARG A 47 4.19 5.40 -6.59
C ARG A 47 3.84 4.04 -6.03
N TRP A 48 2.74 3.47 -6.51
CA TRP A 48 2.19 2.19 -6.09
C TRP A 48 2.25 1.23 -7.26
N THR A 49 3.00 0.15 -7.11
CA THR A 49 3.06 -0.93 -8.09
C THR A 49 2.24 -2.09 -7.58
N MET A 50 1.16 -2.39 -8.29
CA MET A 50 0.29 -3.52 -7.98
C MET A 50 0.95 -4.82 -8.43
N ASP A 51 0.72 -5.91 -7.72
CA ASP A 51 1.11 -7.25 -8.18
C ASP A 51 0.44 -7.62 -9.53
N GLU A 52 0.90 -8.70 -10.16
CA GLU A 52 0.41 -9.12 -11.47
C GLU A 52 -1.08 -9.48 -11.47
N ILE A 53 -1.59 -10.06 -10.37
CA ILE A 53 -2.98 -10.52 -10.27
C ILE A 53 -3.92 -9.32 -10.17
N THR A 54 -3.64 -8.39 -9.27
CA THR A 54 -4.36 -7.13 -9.09
C THR A 54 -4.28 -6.26 -10.34
N SER A 55 -3.16 -6.34 -11.07
CA SER A 55 -2.97 -5.61 -12.32
C SER A 55 -3.77 -6.20 -13.49
N ALA A 56 -4.16 -7.47 -13.43
CA ALA A 56 -4.67 -8.20 -14.60
C ALA A 56 -5.88 -7.51 -15.25
N ASP A 57 -6.86 -7.08 -14.47
CA ASP A 57 -8.07 -6.42 -14.97
C ASP A 57 -7.75 -5.05 -15.59
N LEU A 58 -6.90 -4.26 -14.92
CA LEU A 58 -6.46 -2.95 -15.44
C LEU A 58 -5.69 -3.10 -16.75
N LEU A 59 -4.83 -4.11 -16.84
CA LEU A 59 -4.04 -4.37 -18.04
C LEU A 59 -4.90 -4.95 -19.17
N TYR A 60 -5.93 -5.72 -18.86
CA TYR A 60 -6.91 -6.21 -19.82
C TYR A 60 -7.65 -5.03 -20.47
N ASP A 61 -8.16 -4.10 -19.66
CA ASP A 61 -8.86 -2.91 -20.14
C ASP A 61 -7.95 -1.97 -20.93
N ALA A 62 -6.67 -1.85 -20.53
CA ALA A 62 -5.69 -1.05 -21.25
C ALA A 62 -5.26 -1.68 -22.59
N GLY A 63 -5.37 -2.99 -22.75
CA GLY A 63 -4.96 -3.71 -23.96
C GLY A 63 -3.51 -3.42 -24.37
N ASN A 64 -3.29 -2.87 -25.57
CA ASN A 64 -1.97 -2.50 -26.10
C ASN A 64 -1.71 -0.98 -26.06
N ALA A 65 -2.43 -0.24 -25.23
CA ALA A 65 -2.27 1.20 -25.11
C ALA A 65 -0.85 1.60 -24.72
N LYS A 66 -0.36 2.67 -25.32
CA LYS A 66 0.95 3.25 -25.03
C LYS A 66 0.87 4.17 -23.81
N PRO A 67 2.00 4.41 -23.10
CA PRO A 67 2.04 5.41 -22.05
C PRO A 67 1.50 6.77 -22.52
N GLY A 68 0.59 7.36 -21.75
CA GLY A 68 -0.04 8.64 -22.06
C GLY A 68 -1.34 8.58 -22.88
N ASP A 69 -1.70 7.41 -23.42
CA ASP A 69 -3.00 7.22 -24.08
C ASP A 69 -4.16 7.51 -23.11
N GLU A 70 -5.29 8.00 -23.64
CA GLU A 70 -6.44 8.44 -22.83
C GLU A 70 -7.01 7.34 -21.91
N ILE A 71 -6.90 6.07 -22.30
CA ILE A 71 -7.35 4.94 -21.46
C ILE A 71 -6.62 4.90 -20.12
N TRP A 72 -5.32 5.23 -20.08
CA TRP A 72 -4.55 5.27 -18.85
C TRP A 72 -5.02 6.37 -17.90
N LYS A 73 -5.47 7.50 -18.45
CA LYS A 73 -6.08 8.59 -17.65
C LYS A 73 -7.42 8.15 -17.05
N LYS A 74 -8.24 7.41 -17.83
CA LYS A 74 -9.52 6.86 -17.36
C LYS A 74 -9.29 5.87 -16.21
N LEU A 75 -8.41 4.89 -16.41
CA LEU A 75 -8.08 3.89 -15.40
C LEU A 75 -7.47 4.53 -14.14
N ALA A 76 -6.58 5.50 -14.30
CA ALA A 76 -6.03 6.26 -13.17
C ALA A 76 -7.12 6.97 -12.37
N ALA A 77 -8.11 7.58 -13.04
CA ALA A 77 -9.22 8.27 -12.39
C ALA A 77 -10.14 7.29 -11.64
N GLU A 78 -10.42 6.12 -12.22
CA GLU A 78 -11.24 5.07 -11.60
C GLU A 78 -10.58 4.53 -10.33
N VAL A 79 -9.30 4.17 -10.39
CA VAL A 79 -8.55 3.70 -9.22
C VAL A 79 -8.41 4.82 -8.18
N MET A 80 -8.08 6.04 -8.61
CA MET A 80 -7.94 7.18 -7.70
C MET A 80 -9.24 7.54 -6.98
N ALA A 81 -10.42 7.32 -7.59
CA ALA A 81 -11.70 7.52 -6.93
C ALA A 81 -11.87 6.61 -5.71
N ASN A 82 -11.44 5.35 -5.79
CA ASN A 82 -11.43 4.44 -4.65
C ASN A 82 -10.40 4.87 -3.59
N VAL A 83 -9.18 5.19 -4.02
CA VAL A 83 -8.10 5.68 -3.14
C VAL A 83 -8.57 6.93 -2.36
N LEU A 84 -9.27 7.86 -3.00
CA LEU A 84 -9.87 9.02 -2.35
C LEU A 84 -10.92 8.65 -1.30
N GLY A 85 -11.79 7.69 -1.62
CA GLY A 85 -12.82 7.19 -0.69
C GLY A 85 -12.23 6.55 0.57
N GLN A 86 -11.03 5.99 0.46
CA GLN A 86 -10.29 5.34 1.54
C GLN A 86 -9.24 6.26 2.19
N HIS A 87 -9.41 7.58 2.06
CA HIS A 87 -8.48 8.57 2.62
C HIS A 87 -7.02 8.34 2.21
N TYR A 88 -6.81 7.96 0.95
CA TYR A 88 -5.53 7.63 0.35
C TYR A 88 -4.82 6.42 0.94
N PHE A 89 -5.47 5.67 1.84
CA PHE A 89 -4.85 4.62 2.65
C PHE A 89 -3.64 5.12 3.46
N THR A 90 -3.40 6.44 3.54
CA THR A 90 -2.19 7.03 4.08
C THR A 90 -2.52 7.92 5.26
N GLU A 91 -1.79 7.77 6.35
CA GLU A 91 -1.84 8.67 7.49
C GLU A 91 -0.50 9.36 7.70
N VAL A 92 -0.53 10.64 8.05
CA VAL A 92 0.62 11.40 8.54
C VAL A 92 0.30 11.91 9.92
N TRP A 93 1.19 11.70 10.87
CA TRP A 93 1.04 12.15 12.25
C TRP A 93 2.19 13.06 12.66
N HIS A 94 1.84 14.10 13.43
CA HIS A 94 2.75 15.07 14.04
C HIS A 94 2.28 15.34 15.47
N ASP A 95 3.13 15.12 16.47
CA ASP A 95 2.82 15.33 17.89
C ASP A 95 1.47 14.74 18.35
N GLY A 96 1.18 13.51 17.89
CA GLY A 96 -0.06 12.81 18.22
C GLY A 96 -1.32 13.33 17.52
N LYS A 97 -1.18 14.21 16.52
CA LYS A 97 -2.29 14.73 15.71
C LYS A 97 -2.13 14.30 14.25
N LYS A 98 -3.24 13.92 13.61
CA LYS A 98 -3.26 13.66 12.16
C LYS A 98 -3.04 14.97 11.40
N VAL A 99 -2.05 14.98 10.53
CA VAL A 99 -1.84 16.02 9.52
C VAL A 99 -2.82 15.76 8.38
N LYS A 100 -3.58 16.78 8.00
CA LYS A 100 -4.61 16.66 6.97
C LYS A 100 -3.99 16.83 5.58
N PHE A 101 -4.57 16.15 4.59
CA PHE A 101 -4.31 16.36 3.18
C PHE A 101 -5.35 17.29 2.55
N LYS A 102 -5.06 17.84 1.37
CA LYS A 102 -6.11 18.46 0.57
C LYS A 102 -7.09 17.38 0.08
N ASN A 103 -8.29 17.83 -0.30
CA ASN A 103 -9.37 16.94 -0.74
C ASN A 103 -9.06 16.18 -2.05
N ARG A 104 -8.04 16.59 -2.80
CA ARG A 104 -7.65 15.96 -4.07
C ARG A 104 -6.13 15.97 -4.25
N PRO A 105 -5.56 14.95 -4.90
CA PRO A 105 -4.16 14.99 -5.35
C PRO A 105 -4.00 16.09 -6.40
N THR A 106 -2.81 16.70 -6.47
CA THR A 106 -2.51 17.71 -7.50
C THR A 106 -2.26 17.08 -8.86
N GLU A 107 -1.70 15.87 -8.85
CA GLU A 107 -1.32 15.10 -10.03
C GLU A 107 -1.56 13.63 -9.74
N TYR A 108 -2.00 12.88 -10.74
CA TYR A 108 -2.01 11.43 -10.71
C TYR A 108 -1.99 10.86 -12.13
N GLY A 109 -1.51 9.63 -12.27
CA GLY A 109 -1.44 8.92 -13.53
C GLY A 109 -1.27 7.43 -13.31
N MET A 110 -1.54 6.66 -14.35
CA MET A 110 -1.33 5.22 -14.34
C MET A 110 -0.59 4.80 -15.60
N GLU A 111 0.25 3.78 -15.49
CA GLU A 111 0.94 3.20 -16.62
C GLU A 111 1.16 1.69 -16.43
N ARG A 112 1.56 1.03 -17.51
CA ARG A 112 2.05 -0.35 -17.48
C ARG A 112 3.55 -0.35 -17.33
N GLU A 113 4.04 -1.08 -16.33
CA GLU A 113 5.43 -1.54 -16.26
C GLU A 113 5.43 -3.07 -16.32
N GLU A 114 5.89 -3.62 -17.45
CA GLU A 114 5.86 -5.06 -17.73
C GLU A 114 4.44 -5.67 -17.55
N HIS A 115 4.25 -6.48 -16.51
CA HIS A 115 2.99 -7.15 -16.16
C HIS A 115 2.26 -6.47 -14.99
N GLN A 116 2.67 -5.26 -14.62
CA GLN A 116 2.14 -4.54 -13.47
C GLN A 116 1.52 -3.19 -13.87
N ALA A 117 0.44 -2.84 -13.20
CA ALA A 117 -0.14 -1.51 -13.22
C ALA A 117 0.53 -0.65 -12.14
N VAL A 118 0.95 0.55 -12.53
CA VAL A 118 1.65 1.49 -11.66
C VAL A 118 0.84 2.76 -11.54
N LEU A 119 0.35 3.05 -10.35
CA LEU A 119 -0.32 4.31 -10.02
C LEU A 119 0.71 5.29 -9.44
N THR A 120 0.77 6.49 -9.98
CA THR A 120 1.57 7.59 -9.43
C THR A 120 0.66 8.73 -9.04
N PHE A 121 0.94 9.41 -7.93
CA PHE A 121 0.18 10.58 -7.51
C PHE A 121 0.94 11.47 -6.52
N VAL A 122 0.53 12.73 -6.41
CA VAL A 122 1.05 13.69 -5.44
C VAL A 122 -0.06 14.04 -4.46
N LEU A 123 0.21 13.78 -3.19
CA LEU A 123 -0.71 13.97 -2.08
C LEU A 123 -0.29 15.21 -1.27
N PRO A 124 -0.85 16.40 -1.56
CA PRO A 124 -0.51 17.63 -0.87
C PRO A 124 -1.09 17.66 0.55
N LEU A 125 -0.32 18.16 1.50
CA LEU A 125 -0.83 18.52 2.82
C LEU A 125 -1.81 19.69 2.71
N ALA A 126 -2.81 19.71 3.57
CA ALA A 126 -3.76 20.82 3.67
C ALA A 126 -3.04 22.10 4.13
N GLU A 127 -2.09 21.95 5.05
CA GLU A 127 -1.25 23.01 5.59
C GLU A 127 0.21 22.55 5.56
N ALA A 128 1.11 23.40 5.05
CA ALA A 128 2.54 23.14 5.07
C ALA A 128 3.04 22.99 6.51
N GLN A 129 3.85 21.96 6.78
CA GLN A 129 4.34 21.64 8.12
C GLN A 129 5.81 22.05 8.25
N PRO A 130 6.25 22.63 9.39
CA PRO A 130 7.66 22.96 9.60
C PRO A 130 8.54 21.70 9.59
N LEU A 131 9.80 21.81 9.17
CA LEU A 131 10.73 20.68 9.25
C LEU A 131 11.65 20.78 10.46
N SER A 132 12.33 21.90 10.66
CA SER A 132 13.34 22.01 11.73
C SER A 132 12.81 21.70 13.13
N GLY A 133 13.53 20.82 13.84
CA GLY A 133 13.18 20.31 15.15
C GLY A 133 11.96 19.37 15.18
N GLN A 134 11.41 18.97 14.03
CA GLN A 134 10.17 18.20 13.96
C GLN A 134 10.40 16.71 13.70
N LYS A 135 9.36 15.94 14.07
CA LYS A 135 9.23 14.52 13.79
C LYS A 135 7.86 14.20 13.23
N TYR A 136 7.82 13.45 12.14
CA TYR A 136 6.58 12.95 11.53
C TYR A 136 6.64 11.43 11.40
N THR A 137 5.47 10.80 11.48
CA THR A 137 5.32 9.39 11.10
C THR A 137 4.30 9.27 9.98
N ILE A 138 4.65 8.51 8.96
CA ILE A 138 3.79 8.20 7.81
C ILE A 138 3.56 6.70 7.75
N SER A 139 2.32 6.27 7.56
CA SER A 139 1.94 4.89 7.33
C SER A 139 0.98 4.81 6.17
N THR A 140 1.09 3.79 5.32
CA THR A 140 0.15 3.51 4.23
C THR A 140 -0.32 2.07 4.35
N PHE A 141 -1.62 1.86 4.50
CA PHE A 141 -2.20 0.54 4.74
C PHE A 141 -3.69 0.48 4.39
N ASP A 142 -4.14 -0.69 3.95
CA ASP A 142 -5.55 -1.03 3.89
C ASP A 142 -6.08 -1.39 5.28
N PRO A 143 -7.11 -0.70 5.83
CA PRO A 143 -7.63 -0.98 7.18
C PRO A 143 -8.05 -2.44 7.39
N THR A 144 -8.52 -3.12 6.34
CA THR A 144 -9.01 -4.51 6.44
C THR A 144 -7.90 -5.57 6.32
N TYR A 145 -6.69 -5.16 5.92
CA TYR A 145 -5.58 -6.06 5.56
C TYR A 145 -5.89 -7.00 4.38
N TYR A 146 -6.84 -6.61 3.52
CA TYR A 146 -7.10 -7.28 2.26
C TYR A 146 -5.96 -7.02 1.26
N VAL A 147 -5.39 -5.81 1.30
CA VAL A 147 -4.23 -5.41 0.50
C VAL A 147 -3.02 -5.22 1.41
N ASP A 148 -1.94 -5.96 1.16
CA ASP A 148 -0.64 -5.65 1.74
C ASP A 148 0.00 -4.49 0.99
N MET A 149 0.34 -3.45 1.73
CA MET A 149 0.93 -2.23 1.19
C MET A 149 2.27 -2.01 1.88
N SER A 150 3.36 -2.33 1.17
CA SER A 150 4.69 -2.39 1.77
C SER A 150 5.79 -1.82 0.86
N TYR A 151 6.83 -1.28 1.48
CA TYR A 151 8.09 -0.92 0.86
C TYR A 151 8.97 -2.18 0.77
N ASP A 152 9.46 -2.50 -0.42
CA ASP A 152 10.40 -3.61 -0.63
C ASP A 152 11.75 -3.36 0.05
N LYS A 153 12.16 -2.09 0.09
CA LYS A 153 13.41 -1.63 0.68
C LYS A 153 13.15 -0.35 1.45
N ASP A 154 13.87 -0.14 2.54
CA ASP A 154 13.83 1.12 3.30
C ASP A 154 14.09 2.35 2.40
N SER A 155 14.92 2.20 1.35
CA SER A 155 15.24 3.26 0.40
C SER A 155 14.10 3.67 -0.53
N ASP A 156 13.02 2.89 -0.60
CA ASP A 156 11.81 3.25 -1.36
C ASP A 156 10.99 4.33 -0.65
N ALA A 157 11.21 4.53 0.66
CA ALA A 157 10.86 5.76 1.36
C ALA A 157 12.08 6.71 1.36
N ARG A 158 11.97 7.85 0.67
CA ARG A 158 13.10 8.76 0.46
C ARG A 158 12.76 10.22 0.68
N LEU A 159 13.81 10.99 0.93
CA LEU A 159 13.74 12.45 1.03
C LEU A 159 13.96 13.09 -0.34
N ALA A 160 13.26 14.19 -0.62
CA ALA A 160 13.66 15.07 -1.71
C ALA A 160 15.08 15.60 -1.46
N GLN A 161 15.83 15.82 -2.54
CA GLN A 161 17.23 16.28 -2.48
C GLN A 161 17.39 17.54 -1.61
N ALA A 162 16.42 18.45 -1.65
CA ALA A 162 16.41 19.71 -0.92
C ALA A 162 16.58 19.58 0.59
N ILE A 163 16.06 18.49 1.19
CA ILE A 163 16.06 18.28 2.65
C ILE A 163 16.94 17.10 3.08
N SER A 164 17.58 16.42 2.12
CA SER A 164 18.40 15.22 2.37
C SER A 164 19.59 15.44 3.33
N GLN A 165 20.08 16.68 3.47
CA GLN A 165 21.17 17.04 4.38
C GLN A 165 20.69 17.49 5.76
N GLN A 166 19.41 17.83 5.90
CA GLN A 166 18.82 18.42 7.12
C GLN A 166 17.93 17.42 7.86
N CYS A 167 17.36 16.46 7.13
CA CYS A 167 16.46 15.46 7.66
C CYS A 167 17.00 14.05 7.48
N ARG A 168 16.48 13.13 8.29
CA ARG A 168 16.69 11.69 8.18
C ARG A 168 15.36 10.99 8.01
N ILE A 169 15.39 9.89 7.28
CA ILE A 169 14.24 9.02 7.06
C ILE A 169 14.61 7.58 7.44
N SER A 170 13.66 6.87 8.02
CA SER A 170 13.80 5.45 8.34
C SER A 170 12.47 4.74 8.20
N VAL A 171 12.49 3.49 7.78
CA VAL A 171 11.31 2.62 7.71
C VAL A 171 11.38 1.59 8.85
N HIS A 172 10.27 1.36 9.53
CA HIS A 172 10.12 0.31 10.53
C HIS A 172 9.03 -0.65 10.09
N THR A 173 9.39 -1.91 9.91
CA THR A 173 8.43 -3.02 9.67
C THR A 173 7.98 -3.60 11.00
N PRO A 174 6.68 -3.61 11.32
CA PRO A 174 6.19 -4.19 12.56
C PRO A 174 6.38 -5.71 12.55
N THR A 175 6.36 -6.32 13.73
CA THR A 175 6.26 -7.77 13.90
C THR A 175 4.95 -8.07 14.62
N PRO A 176 3.87 -8.36 13.88
CA PRO A 176 2.59 -8.76 14.45
C PRO A 176 2.76 -10.00 15.34
N ASN A 177 2.01 -10.06 16.44
CA ASN A 177 2.04 -11.22 17.32
C ASN A 177 1.28 -12.42 16.69
N GLU A 178 1.50 -13.62 17.23
CA GLU A 178 0.89 -14.86 16.72
C GLU A 178 -0.65 -14.82 16.72
N GLN A 179 -1.27 -14.13 17.68
CA GLN A 179 -2.73 -14.00 17.73
C GLN A 179 -3.24 -13.18 16.55
N MET A 180 -2.55 -12.08 16.20
CA MET A 180 -2.90 -11.23 15.08
C MET A 180 -2.71 -11.94 13.74
N LEU A 181 -1.61 -12.70 13.60
CA LEU A 181 -1.35 -13.54 12.43
C LEU A 181 -2.42 -14.61 12.25
N SER A 182 -2.77 -15.32 13.33
CA SER A 182 -3.82 -16.33 13.33
C SER A 182 -5.19 -15.73 12.99
N PHE A 183 -5.50 -14.54 13.52
CA PHE A 183 -6.72 -13.83 13.21
C PHE A 183 -6.78 -13.44 11.73
N ALA A 184 -5.73 -12.84 11.17
CA ALA A 184 -5.68 -12.49 9.76
C ALA A 184 -5.90 -13.71 8.84
N GLN A 185 -5.30 -14.86 9.17
CA GLN A 185 -5.51 -16.12 8.45
C GLN A 185 -6.92 -16.71 8.61
N SER A 186 -7.66 -16.32 9.63
CA SER A 186 -9.02 -16.80 9.87
C SER A 186 -10.09 -16.04 9.10
N LEU A 187 -9.78 -14.85 8.57
CA LEU A 187 -10.75 -13.97 7.91
C LEU A 187 -11.41 -14.59 6.68
N ASP A 188 -10.74 -15.51 5.97
CA ASP A 188 -11.38 -16.23 4.86
C ASP A 188 -12.52 -17.16 5.31
N LYS A 189 -12.69 -17.39 6.62
CA LYS A 189 -13.78 -18.16 7.20
C LYS A 189 -14.90 -17.28 7.77
N GLU A 190 -14.63 -16.02 8.08
CA GLU A 190 -15.50 -15.13 8.87
C GLU A 190 -15.77 -13.76 8.21
N ASP A 191 -15.39 -13.58 6.94
CA ASP A 191 -15.43 -12.31 6.19
C ASP A 191 -14.63 -11.16 6.88
N ALA A 192 -14.60 -9.98 6.23
CA ALA A 192 -13.74 -8.85 6.60
C ALA A 192 -13.79 -8.48 8.10
N PRO A 193 -12.67 -8.05 8.70
CA PRO A 193 -12.64 -7.67 10.10
C PRO A 193 -13.55 -6.45 10.35
N PRO A 194 -14.03 -6.25 11.59
CA PRO A 194 -14.69 -5.01 11.97
C PRO A 194 -13.83 -3.79 11.59
N GLU A 195 -14.41 -2.78 10.95
CA GLU A 195 -13.68 -1.60 10.45
C GLU A 195 -12.92 -0.86 11.56
N ASP A 196 -13.46 -0.85 12.79
CA ASP A 196 -12.87 -0.21 13.95
C ASP A 196 -11.61 -0.92 14.49
N MET A 197 -11.35 -2.15 14.03
CA MET A 197 -10.14 -2.90 14.40
C MET A 197 -8.88 -2.35 13.72
N GLU A 198 -9.00 -1.66 12.57
CA GLU A 198 -7.87 -1.20 11.72
C GLU A 198 -6.78 -2.29 11.59
N LEU A 199 -7.16 -3.53 11.28
CA LEU A 199 -6.26 -4.69 11.27
C LEU A 199 -4.96 -4.42 10.50
N GLY A 200 -5.06 -3.84 9.30
CA GLY A 200 -3.88 -3.58 8.46
C GLY A 200 -2.86 -2.65 9.11
N LYS A 201 -3.27 -1.80 10.06
CA LYS A 201 -2.35 -0.95 10.84
C LYS A 201 -1.35 -1.75 11.67
N GLN A 202 -1.72 -2.96 12.09
CA GLN A 202 -0.83 -3.86 12.84
C GLN A 202 0.30 -4.43 11.97
N PHE A 203 0.09 -4.45 10.65
CA PHE A 203 1.04 -4.93 9.64
C PHE A 203 1.75 -3.79 8.91
N ALA A 204 1.21 -2.57 8.98
CA ALA A 204 1.70 -1.40 8.28
C ALA A 204 3.13 -1.00 8.67
N GLN A 205 4.00 -0.86 7.68
CA GLN A 205 5.28 -0.19 7.88
C GLN A 205 5.09 1.28 8.28
N THR A 206 5.97 1.75 9.16
CA THR A 206 6.00 3.15 9.60
C THR A 206 7.25 3.83 9.09
N VAL A 207 7.07 4.85 8.26
CA VAL A 207 8.14 5.77 7.86
C VAL A 207 8.26 6.87 8.91
N THR A 208 9.44 7.06 9.48
CA THR A 208 9.74 8.18 10.37
C THR A 208 10.59 9.20 9.66
N LEU A 209 10.10 10.44 9.61
CA LEU A 209 10.85 11.62 9.17
C LEU A 209 11.31 12.39 10.41
N GLN A 210 12.61 12.63 10.56
CA GLN A 210 13.20 13.38 11.66
C GLN A 210 14.12 14.46 11.11
N CYS A 211 13.86 15.72 11.48
CA CYS A 211 14.65 16.86 11.06
C CYS A 211 15.14 17.59 12.33
N PRO A 212 16.37 17.33 12.79
CA PRO A 212 16.91 17.92 14.02
C PRO A 212 17.01 19.45 14.01
#